data_AF-A0A962QRM5-F1
#
_entry.id   AF-A0A962QRM5-F1
#
_cell.length_a   1.000
_cell.length_b   1.000
_cell.length_c   1.000
_cell.angle_alpha   90.00
_cell.angle_beta   90.00
_cell.angle_gamma   90.00
#
_symmetry.space_group_name_H-M   'P 1'
#
loop_
_entity.id
_entity.type
_entity.pdbx_description
1 polymer ?
#
loop_
_entity_poly.entity_id
_entity_poly.type
_entity_poly.pdbx_seq_one_letter_code
_entity_poly.pdbx_strand_id
1 'polypeptide(L)' 'TGVEMEALCAVQVALLTIYDMCKAVDRGMVIESVRLEEKSGGKSGHWRRSDFPDA' A
#
# COMPACT_ATOMS: atom_id res chain seq x y z
N THR A 1 -9.05 -2.48 16.94
CA THR A 1 -8.37 -1.60 15.98
C THR A 1 -7.84 -2.45 14.84
N GLY A 2 -8.00 -2.01 13.60
CA GLY A 2 -7.42 -2.70 12.45
C GLY A 2 -5.94 -2.31 12.26
N VAL A 3 -5.25 -2.99 11.35
CA VAL A 3 -3.82 -2.79 11.07
C VAL A 3 -3.57 -2.24 9.65
N GLU A 4 -4.55 -1.53 9.09
CA GLU A 4 -4.49 -1.00 7.74
C GLU A 4 -3.33 -0.02 7.56
N MET A 5 -3.06 0.80 8.59
CA MET A 5 -1.99 1.80 8.56
C MET A 5 -0.60 1.17 8.63
N GLU A 6 -0.45 0.11 9.42
CA GLU A 6 0.78 -0.68 9.54
C GLU A 6 1.12 -1.34 8.20
N ALA A 7 0.13 -1.92 7.53
CA ALA A 7 0.31 -2.52 6.20
C ALA A 7 0.74 -1.47 5.16
N LEU A 8 0.04 -0.33 5.10
CA LEU A 8 0.38 0.75 4.17
C LEU A 8 1.75 1.36 4.47
N CYS A 9 2.10 1.55 5.74
CA CYS A 9 3.40 2.06 6.15
C CYS A 9 4.52 1.10 5.77
N ALA A 10 4.35 -0.21 6.00
CA ALA A 10 5.34 -1.22 5.62
C ALA A 10 5.62 -1.22 4.11
N VAL A 11 4.57 -1.16 3.28
CA VAL A 11 4.72 -1.07 1.82
C VAL A 11 5.45 0.21 1.41
N GLN A 12 5.09 1.35 2.01
CA GLN A 12 5.75 2.63 1.69
C GLN A 12 7.24 2.61 2.04
N VAL A 13 7.62 2.11 3.22
CA VAL A 13 9.02 2.01 3.62
C VAL A 13 9.80 1.06 2.70
N ALA A 14 9.20 -0.06 2.30
CA ALA A 14 9.81 -0.99 1.36
C ALA A 14 10.03 -0.33 -0.03
N LEU A 15 9.04 0.39 -0.55
CA LEU A 15 9.13 1.10 -1.83
C LEU A 15 10.15 2.25 -1.77
N LEU A 16 10.22 2.99 -0.67
CA LEU A 16 11.25 4.00 -0.45
C LEU A 16 12.66 3.39 -0.40
N THR A 17 12.80 2.18 0.14
CA THR A 17 14.07 1.44 0.13
C THR A 17 14.48 1.07 -1.30
N ILE A 18 13.54 0.59 -2.12
CA ILE A 18 13.79 0.32 -3.54
C ILE A 18 14.18 1.60 -4.28
N TYR A 19 13.46 2.70 -4.04
CA TYR A 19 13.81 3.99 -4.60
C TYR A 19 15.24 4.38 -4.22
N ASP A 20 15.61 4.24 -2.95
CA ASP A 20 16.96 4.55 -2.48
C ASP A 20 18.04 3.73 -3.21
N MET A 21 17.80 2.44 -3.44
CA MET A 21 18.73 1.57 -4.15
C MET A 21 18.84 1.89 -5.65
N CYS A 22 17.75 2.36 -6.28
CA CYS A 22 17.67 2.58 -7.74
C CYS A 22 17.82 4.04 -8.18
N LYS A 23 17.78 5.03 -7.26
CA LYS A 23 17.83 6.48 -7.57
C LYS A 23 19.06 6.94 -8.35
N ALA A 24 20.13 6.16 -8.37
CA ALA A 24 21.32 6.46 -9.15
C ALA A 24 21.12 6.18 -10.65
N VAL A 25 20.24 5.25 -11.00
CA VAL A 25 19.93 4.86 -12.38
C VAL A 25 18.84 5.74 -12.95
N ASP A 26 17.75 5.95 -12.19
CA ASP A 26 16.65 6.81 -12.57
C ASP A 26 16.15 7.61 -11.35
N ARG A 27 16.15 8.94 -11.46
CA ARG A 27 15.62 9.85 -10.43
C ARG A 27 14.16 10.22 -10.66
N GLY A 28 13.60 9.87 -11.81
CA GLY A 28 12.22 10.13 -12.19
C GLY A 28 11.25 9.02 -11.80
N MET A 29 11.70 7.97 -11.11
CA MET A 29 10.85 6.88 -10.65
C MET A 29 9.68 7.41 -9.81
N VAL A 30 8.48 6.89 -10.04
CA VAL A 30 7.28 7.26 -9.29
C VAL A 30 6.78 6.05 -8.52
N ILE A 31 6.52 6.24 -7.23
CA ILE A 31 5.78 5.26 -6.42
C ILE A 31 4.29 5.57 -6.59
N GLU A 32 3.55 4.61 -7.13
CA GLU A 32 2.13 4.75 -7.45
C GLU A 32 1.30 3.55 -6.98
N SER A 33 -0.03 3.68 -7.03
CA SER A 33 -0.98 2.60 -6.74
C SER A 33 -0.86 1.95 -5.35
N VAL A 34 -0.29 2.64 -4.37
CA VAL A 34 -0.24 2.17 -2.98
C VAL A 34 -1.61 2.34 -2.34
N ARG A 35 -2.26 1.22 -2.02
CA ARG A 35 -3.63 1.19 -1.52
C ARG A 35 -3.90 -0.11 -0.76
N LEU A 36 -4.96 -0.10 0.06
CA LEU A 36 -5.44 -1.30 0.74
C LEU A 36 -6.20 -2.17 -0.26
N GLU A 37 -5.86 -3.46 -0.34
CA GLU A 37 -6.52 -4.44 -1.20
C GLU A 37 -7.56 -5.27 -0.44
N GLU A 38 -7.27 -5.61 0.81
CA GLU A 38 -8.15 -6.42 1.65
C GLU A 38 -7.91 -6.10 3.13
N LYS A 39 -8.98 -6.16 3.93
CA LYS A 39 -8.87 -6.27 5.38
C LYS A 39 -9.96 -7.19 5.91
N SER A 40 -9.66 -7.87 7.01
CA SER A 40 -10.61 -8.75 7.69
C SER A 40 -10.66 -8.45 9.17
N GLY A 41 -11.86 -8.40 9.74
CA GLY A 41 -12.08 -8.32 11.18
C GLY A 41 -12.50 -6.92 11.66
N GLY A 42 -12.73 -6.83 12.96
CA GLY A 42 -13.34 -5.65 13.58
C GLY A 42 -14.83 -5.49 13.23
N LYS A 43 -15.41 -4.37 13.66
CA LYS A 43 -16.85 -4.08 13.45
C LYS A 43 -17.25 -4.01 11.97
N SER A 44 -16.31 -3.62 11.10
CA SER A 44 -16.53 -3.52 9.66
C SER A 44 -16.52 -4.86 8.92
N GLY A 45 -16.14 -5.96 9.57
CA GLY A 45 -16.09 -7.28 8.94
C GLY A 45 -14.99 -7.40 7.88
N HIS A 46 -15.27 -8.17 6.83
CA HIS A 46 -14.38 -8.35 5.69
C HIS A 46 -14.64 -7.28 4.64
N TRP A 47 -13.57 -6.67 4.14
CA TRP A 47 -13.61 -5.67 3.08
C TRP A 47 -12.55 -6.04 2.05
N ARG A 48 -12.93 -6.05 0.77
CA ARG A 48 -12.00 -6.23 -0.34
C ARG A 48 -12.25 -5.18 -1.41
N ARG A 49 -11.18 -4.66 -2.00
CA ARG A 49 -11.26 -3.62 -3.04
C ARG A 49 -12.08 -4.07 -4.25
N SER A 50 -11.98 -5.34 -4.65
CA SER A 50 -12.73 -5.90 -5.78
C SER A 50 -14.25 -5.72 -5.66
N ASP A 51 -14.75 -5.54 -4.43
CA ASP A 51 -16.17 -5.38 -4.15
C ASP A 51 -16.65 -3.94 -4.46
N PHE A 52 -15.70 -3.02 -4.70
CA PHE A 52 -15.91 -1.61 -5.01
C PHE A 52 -15.09 -1.24 -6.27
N PRO A 53 -15.52 -1.68 -7.46
CA PRO A 53 -14.74 -1.53 -8.70
C PRO A 53 -14.52 -0.08 -9.15
N ASP A 54 -15.32 0.86 -8.64
CA ASP A 54 -15.23 2.29 -8.96
C ASP A 54 -14.45 3.12 -7.91
N ALA A 55 -13.76 2.45 -6.96
CA ALA A 55 -13.09 3.08 -5.81
C ALA A 55 -11.55 3.02 -5.80
#